data_AF-A0A8T7GDK3-F1
#
_entry.id   AF-A0A8T7GDK3-F1
#
_cell.length_a   1.000
_cell.length_b   1.000
_cell.length_c   1.000
_cell.angle_alpha   90.00
_cell.angle_beta   90.00
_cell.angle_gamma   90.00
#
_symmetry.space_group_name_H-M   'P 1'
#
loop_
_entity.id
_entity.type
_entity.pdbx_description
1 polymer ?
#
loop_
_entity_poly.entity_id
_entity_poly.type
_entity_poly.pdbx_seq_one_letter_code
_entity_poly.pdbx_strand_id
1 'polypeptide(L)'
;LSAKGTGYAVIRFLPAAHGQPLHWVREYSHGFKSDSGKWFIESCPTTLGHDCPVCEANSELWNTGLKSNQEIVRQRKRKETFYYNVYVRSHPDNPEDEGTVRIFKSGPTIYKMLLAAQKPEFPGDPVIDVFDPWNGADFILKIYKDENGNVKYDKSAVAAPSSLASNDAGIEAIWNQAHNLGEFIAPSRFKSSDELRTKLHQVLGTASTSSGRAAITKSEPAPSIGQVTQEPISKKTAPVNTGDEEDDPLKMFEDLAKGD
;
A
#
# COMPACT_ATOMS: atom_id res chain seq x y z
N LEU A 1 4.87 17.82 -13.93
CA LEU A 1 3.81 17.98 -14.95
C LEU A 1 3.93 19.40 -15.50
N SER A 2 4.03 19.54 -16.81
CA SER A 2 3.99 20.81 -17.51
C SER A 2 2.66 21.54 -17.30
N ALA A 3 2.62 22.82 -17.68
CA ALA A 3 1.39 23.61 -17.67
C ALA A 3 0.24 23.00 -18.51
N LYS A 4 0.57 22.13 -19.48
CA LYS A 4 -0.40 21.40 -20.32
C LYS A 4 -0.93 20.12 -19.65
N GLY A 5 -0.54 19.83 -18.41
CA GLY A 5 -0.97 18.64 -17.69
C GLY A 5 -0.31 17.34 -18.15
N THR A 6 0.76 17.43 -18.94
CA THR A 6 1.57 16.28 -19.40
C THR A 6 2.93 16.25 -18.70
N GLY A 7 3.54 15.08 -18.60
CA GLY A 7 4.89 14.90 -18.08
C GLY A 7 5.59 13.77 -18.82
N TYR A 8 6.90 13.91 -18.98
CA TYR A 8 7.74 12.94 -19.65
C TYR A 8 9.05 12.79 -18.88
N ALA A 9 9.42 11.56 -18.61
CA ALA A 9 10.75 11.22 -18.10
C ALA A 9 11.13 9.82 -18.59
N VAL A 10 12.44 9.58 -18.69
CA VAL A 10 13.01 8.25 -18.85
C VAL A 10 13.74 7.94 -17.55
N ILE A 11 13.31 6.88 -16.88
CA ILE A 11 13.84 6.47 -15.59
C ILE A 11 14.26 5.01 -15.65
N ARG A 12 15.24 4.61 -14.87
CA ARG A 12 15.70 3.23 -14.76
C ARG A 12 15.48 2.74 -13.35
N PHE A 13 14.70 1.68 -13.17
CA PHE A 13 14.52 1.06 -11.87
C PHE A 13 15.83 0.41 -11.42
N LEU A 14 16.17 0.59 -10.15
CA LEU A 14 17.39 0.06 -9.56
C LEU A 14 17.08 -1.21 -8.76
N PRO A 15 18.07 -2.11 -8.63
CA PRO A 15 17.96 -3.27 -7.75
C PRO A 15 17.84 -2.85 -6.29
N ALA A 16 17.73 -3.84 -5.40
CA ALA A 16 17.55 -3.62 -3.98
C ALA A 16 18.76 -2.87 -3.43
N ALA A 17 18.52 -1.84 -2.63
CA ALA A 17 19.61 -1.16 -1.95
C ALA A 17 20.31 -2.11 -0.98
N HIS A 18 21.55 -1.79 -0.60
CA HIS A 18 22.35 -2.59 0.33
C HIS A 18 21.57 -2.93 1.59
N GLY A 19 21.51 -4.22 1.92
CA GLY A 19 20.82 -4.74 3.11
C GLY A 19 19.28 -4.76 3.01
N GLN A 20 18.70 -4.44 1.85
CA GLN A 20 17.27 -4.56 1.63
C GLN A 20 16.90 -5.86 0.92
N PRO A 21 15.80 -6.52 1.31
CA PRO A 21 15.38 -7.77 0.68
C PRO A 21 14.70 -7.56 -0.68
N LEU A 22 14.13 -6.37 -0.93
CA LEU A 22 13.29 -6.09 -2.10
C LEU A 22 13.72 -4.81 -2.79
N HIS A 23 13.47 -4.75 -4.11
CA HIS A 23 13.72 -3.58 -4.96
C HIS A 23 12.74 -2.43 -4.71
N TRP A 24 11.65 -2.72 -3.99
CA TRP A 24 10.57 -1.80 -3.72
C TRP A 24 9.98 -2.03 -2.33
N VAL A 25 9.29 -1.01 -1.84
CA VAL A 25 8.54 -1.07 -0.60
C VAL A 25 7.09 -0.68 -0.89
N ARG A 26 6.16 -1.44 -0.32
CA ARG A 26 4.72 -1.16 -0.42
C ARG A 26 4.21 -0.56 0.88
N GLU A 27 3.41 0.49 0.75
CA GLU A 27 2.70 1.14 1.85
C GLU A 27 1.21 1.21 1.54
N TYR A 28 0.37 0.84 2.50
CA TYR A 28 -1.05 1.14 2.50
C TYR A 28 -1.33 2.40 3.33
N SER A 29 -2.24 3.25 2.85
CA SER A 29 -2.71 4.43 3.60
C SER A 29 -4.20 4.66 3.43
N HIS A 30 -4.83 5.33 4.38
CA HIS A 30 -6.21 5.80 4.26
C HIS A 30 -6.20 7.32 4.11
N GLY A 31 -7.03 7.83 3.19
CA GLY A 31 -7.11 9.25 2.89
C GLY A 31 -8.50 9.64 2.43
N PHE A 32 -9.36 10.05 3.37
CA PHE A 32 -10.75 10.41 3.09
C PHE A 32 -11.21 11.62 3.92
N LYS A 33 -12.25 12.28 3.43
CA LYS A 33 -12.93 13.39 4.10
C LYS A 33 -14.27 12.89 4.62
N SER A 34 -14.56 13.12 5.89
CA SER A 34 -15.86 12.82 6.49
C SER A 34 -16.92 13.85 6.09
N ASP A 35 -18.19 13.51 6.31
CA ASP A 35 -19.33 14.42 6.14
C ASP A 35 -19.22 15.66 7.04
N SER A 36 -18.55 15.53 8.19
CA SER A 36 -18.23 16.64 9.09
C SER A 36 -17.17 17.61 8.54
N GLY A 37 -16.59 17.30 7.38
CA GLY A 37 -15.54 18.08 6.73
C GLY A 37 -14.12 17.78 7.22
N LYS A 38 -13.97 16.96 8.27
CA LYS A 38 -12.66 16.56 8.81
C LYS A 38 -11.98 15.50 7.94
N TRP A 39 -10.66 15.58 7.84
CA TRP A 39 -9.83 14.64 7.09
C TRP A 39 -9.23 13.55 7.96
N PHE A 40 -9.25 12.33 7.45
CA PHE A 40 -8.45 11.21 7.95
C PHE A 40 -7.39 10.88 6.90
N ILE A 41 -6.12 11.14 7.21
CA ILE A 41 -4.97 10.85 6.35
C ILE A 41 -3.92 10.20 7.25
N GLU A 42 -3.79 8.88 7.16
CA GLU A 42 -2.86 8.09 7.99
C GLU A 42 -2.39 6.84 7.25
N SER A 43 -1.18 6.37 7.56
CA SER A 43 -0.68 5.08 7.11
C SER A 43 -1.44 3.94 7.77
N CYS A 44 -1.68 2.87 7.02
CA CYS A 44 -2.47 1.72 7.43
C CYS A 44 -1.55 0.64 8.04
N PRO A 45 -1.74 0.23 9.30
CA PRO A 45 -0.92 -0.80 9.96
C PRO A 45 -0.94 -2.17 9.28
N THR A 46 -1.93 -2.43 8.41
CA THR A 46 -1.95 -3.67 7.58
C THR A 46 -0.74 -3.79 6.67
N THR A 47 -0.04 -2.68 6.39
CA THR A 47 1.26 -2.69 5.71
C THR A 47 2.28 -3.58 6.43
N LEU A 48 2.23 -3.62 7.76
CA LEU A 48 3.09 -4.42 8.63
C LEU A 48 2.41 -5.72 9.09
N GLY A 49 1.23 -6.04 8.57
CA GLY A 49 0.43 -7.19 9.02
C GLY A 49 -0.31 -6.99 10.35
N HIS A 50 -0.44 -5.74 10.82
CA HIS A 50 -1.19 -5.42 12.04
C HIS A 50 -2.64 -5.01 11.76
N ASP A 51 -3.48 -5.10 12.79
CA ASP A 51 -4.90 -4.73 12.72
C ASP A 51 -5.10 -3.22 12.50
N CYS A 52 -6.02 -2.89 11.59
CA CYS A 52 -6.37 -1.51 11.27
C CYS A 52 -7.85 -1.23 11.54
N PRO A 53 -8.18 -0.28 12.42
CA PRO A 53 -9.57 0.02 12.78
C PRO A 53 -10.40 0.56 11.61
N VAL A 54 -9.76 1.20 10.62
CA VAL A 54 -10.45 1.66 9.40
C VAL A 54 -10.80 0.48 8.50
N CYS A 55 -9.90 -0.50 8.38
CA CYS A 55 -10.17 -1.72 7.61
C CYS A 55 -11.30 -2.54 8.25
N GLU A 56 -11.28 -2.71 9.57
CA GLU A 56 -12.34 -3.38 10.33
C GLU A 56 -13.70 -2.71 10.09
N ALA A 57 -13.79 -1.39 10.29
CA ALA A 57 -15.03 -0.64 10.08
C ALA A 57 -15.50 -0.70 8.61
N ASN A 58 -14.58 -0.72 7.65
CA ASN A 58 -14.93 -0.87 6.24
C ASN A 58 -15.48 -2.27 5.94
N SER A 59 -14.93 -3.32 6.53
CA SER A 59 -15.43 -4.69 6.37
C SER A 59 -16.85 -4.82 6.93
N GLU A 60 -17.14 -4.24 8.10
CA GLU A 60 -18.49 -4.20 8.67
C GLU A 60 -19.49 -3.53 7.72
N LEU A 61 -19.14 -2.36 7.18
CA LEU A 61 -19.97 -1.62 6.23
C LEU A 61 -20.18 -2.39 4.92
N TRP A 62 -19.15 -3.07 4.41
CA TRP A 62 -19.24 -3.86 3.19
C TRP A 62 -20.19 -5.05 3.37
N ASN A 63 -20.09 -5.73 4.51
CA ASN A 63 -20.88 -6.91 4.84
C ASN A 63 -22.38 -6.62 5.04
N THR A 64 -22.78 -5.36 5.21
CA THR A 64 -24.23 -5.03 5.25
C THR A 64 -24.92 -5.18 3.89
N GLY A 65 -24.16 -5.27 2.78
CA GLY A 65 -24.70 -5.40 1.43
C GLY A 65 -25.43 -4.16 0.89
N LEU A 66 -25.46 -3.07 1.66
CA LEU A 66 -26.15 -1.84 1.27
C LEU A 66 -25.26 -1.03 0.31
N LYS A 67 -25.81 -0.60 -0.83
CA LYS A 67 -25.08 0.20 -1.83
C LYS A 67 -24.53 1.51 -1.23
N SER A 68 -25.25 2.14 -0.31
CA SER A 68 -24.80 3.34 0.40
C SER A 68 -23.54 3.09 1.24
N ASN A 69 -23.48 1.96 1.94
CA ASN A 69 -22.34 1.60 2.78
C ASN A 69 -21.13 1.22 1.92
N GLN A 70 -21.35 0.51 0.81
CA GLN A 70 -20.29 0.19 -0.14
C GLN A 70 -19.67 1.45 -0.75
N GLU A 71 -20.46 2.51 -0.99
CA GLU A 71 -19.93 3.77 -1.49
C GLU A 71 -19.02 4.46 -0.46
N ILE A 72 -19.41 4.43 0.81
CA ILE A 72 -18.55 4.90 1.91
C ILE A 72 -17.24 4.09 1.96
N VAL A 73 -17.31 2.77 1.82
CA VAL A 73 -16.13 1.89 1.79
C VAL A 73 -15.22 2.23 0.60
N ARG A 74 -15.77 2.51 -0.59
CA ARG A 74 -14.98 2.91 -1.76
C ARG A 74 -14.19 4.21 -1.50
N GLN A 75 -14.80 5.17 -0.80
CA GLN A 75 -14.14 6.42 -0.43
C GLN A 75 -13.09 6.25 0.67
N ARG A 76 -13.31 5.31 1.61
CA ARG A 76 -12.39 5.02 2.73
C ARG A 76 -11.36 3.94 2.41
N LYS A 77 -11.43 3.29 1.24
CA LYS A 77 -10.56 2.19 0.83
C LYS A 77 -9.10 2.58 0.98
N ARG A 78 -8.27 1.64 1.43
CA ARG A 78 -6.82 1.84 1.49
C ARG A 78 -6.26 2.10 0.10
N LYS A 79 -5.38 3.09 0.00
CA LYS A 79 -4.60 3.39 -1.19
C LYS A 79 -3.28 2.65 -1.08
N GLU A 80 -2.96 1.87 -2.10
CA GLU A 80 -1.69 1.17 -2.24
C GLU A 80 -0.69 2.09 -2.93
N THR A 81 0.49 2.23 -2.33
CA THR A 81 1.60 3.02 -2.85
C THR A 81 2.85 2.16 -2.85
N PHE A 82 3.66 2.30 -3.90
CA PHE A 82 4.95 1.66 -4.02
C PHE A 82 6.06 2.70 -4.10
N TYR A 83 7.18 2.44 -3.44
CA TYR A 83 8.39 3.24 -3.47
C TYR A 83 9.51 2.43 -4.11
N TYR A 84 10.27 3.06 -5.01
CA TYR A 84 11.37 2.47 -5.75
C TYR A 84 12.57 3.40 -5.73
N ASN A 85 13.78 2.84 -5.83
CA ASN A 85 14.94 3.62 -6.26
C ASN A 85 14.99 3.66 -7.78
N VAL A 86 15.12 4.85 -8.35
CA VAL A 86 15.25 5.03 -9.80
C VAL A 86 16.43 5.93 -10.13
N TYR A 87 17.13 5.60 -11.20
CA TYR A 87 18.11 6.46 -11.84
C TYR A 87 17.45 7.25 -12.96
N VAL A 88 17.57 8.57 -12.93
CA VAL A 88 16.92 9.44 -13.92
C VAL A 88 17.83 9.54 -15.16
N ARG A 89 17.39 8.96 -16.28
CA ARG A 89 18.11 9.01 -17.56
C ARG A 89 17.88 10.32 -18.30
N SER A 90 16.61 10.74 -18.34
CA SER A 90 16.21 11.99 -18.95
C SER A 90 14.97 12.52 -18.26
N HIS A 91 14.98 13.81 -17.93
CA HIS A 91 13.85 14.54 -17.39
C HIS A 91 13.87 15.94 -18.01
N PRO A 92 13.35 16.12 -19.24
CA PRO A 92 13.43 17.39 -19.96
C PRO A 92 12.85 18.60 -19.21
N ASP A 93 11.82 18.37 -18.39
CA ASP A 93 11.19 19.42 -17.58
C ASP A 93 12.04 19.84 -16.35
N ASN A 94 12.97 18.99 -15.91
CA ASN A 94 13.82 19.14 -14.72
C ASN A 94 15.21 18.50 -14.96
N PRO A 95 16.07 19.11 -15.79
CA PRO A 95 17.35 18.52 -16.19
C PRO A 95 18.32 18.28 -15.01
N GLU A 96 18.13 18.98 -13.89
CA GLU A 96 18.93 18.82 -12.67
C GLU A 96 18.79 17.45 -12.00
N ASP A 97 17.71 16.73 -12.30
CA ASP A 97 17.49 15.39 -11.79
C ASP A 97 18.27 14.33 -12.61
N GLU A 98 18.63 14.65 -13.86
CA GLU A 98 19.32 13.73 -14.77
C GLU A 98 20.66 13.28 -14.19
N GLY A 99 20.90 11.97 -14.23
CA GLY A 99 22.11 11.38 -13.68
C GLY A 99 22.10 11.16 -12.16
N THR A 100 20.99 11.46 -11.46
CA THR A 100 20.87 11.24 -10.02
C THR A 100 19.94 10.08 -9.68
N VAL A 101 20.16 9.47 -8.51
CA VAL A 101 19.25 8.46 -7.95
C VAL A 101 18.20 9.14 -7.07
N ARG A 102 16.93 8.88 -7.38
CA ARG A 102 15.76 9.45 -6.71
C ARG A 102 14.82 8.34 -6.23
N ILE A 103 14.02 8.65 -5.23
CA ILE A 103 12.91 7.79 -4.80
C ILE A 103 11.71 8.09 -5.66
N PHE A 104 11.22 7.10 -6.39
CA PHE A 104 10.00 7.19 -7.19
C PHE A 104 8.83 6.57 -6.45
N LYS A 105 7.80 7.39 -6.20
CA LYS A 105 6.51 6.97 -5.62
C LYS A 105 5.51 6.71 -6.75
N SER A 106 4.92 5.52 -6.79
CA SER A 106 3.89 5.18 -7.77
C SER A 106 2.73 4.39 -7.16
N GLY A 107 1.63 4.29 -7.91
CA GLY A 107 0.49 3.45 -7.57
C GLY A 107 0.61 2.03 -8.15
N PRO A 108 -0.41 1.18 -7.95
CA PRO A 108 -0.40 -0.22 -8.40
C PRO A 108 -0.34 -0.37 -9.92
N THR A 109 -0.74 0.64 -10.70
CA THR A 109 -0.67 0.57 -12.17
C THR A 109 0.76 0.38 -12.66
N ILE A 110 1.73 1.16 -12.16
CA ILE A 110 3.12 1.02 -12.57
C ILE A 110 3.67 -0.32 -12.12
N TYR A 111 3.39 -0.74 -10.88
CA TYR A 111 3.79 -2.06 -10.38
C TYR A 111 3.31 -3.20 -11.30
N LYS A 112 2.05 -3.17 -11.74
CA LYS A 112 1.50 -4.14 -12.70
C LYS A 112 2.22 -4.12 -14.05
N MET A 113 2.62 -2.94 -14.54
CA MET A 113 3.39 -2.84 -15.78
C MET A 113 4.79 -3.47 -15.65
N LEU A 114 5.44 -3.29 -14.49
CA LEU A 114 6.73 -3.93 -14.22
C LEU A 114 6.60 -5.46 -14.10
N LEU A 115 5.54 -5.93 -13.43
CA LEU A 115 5.23 -7.37 -13.36
C LEU A 115 4.94 -7.97 -14.73
N ALA A 116 4.19 -7.28 -15.59
CA ALA A 116 3.90 -7.72 -16.95
C ALA A 116 5.17 -7.80 -17.81
N ALA A 117 6.18 -6.96 -17.56
CA ALA A 117 7.48 -7.06 -18.23
C ALA A 117 8.30 -8.30 -17.78
N GLN A 118 8.19 -8.68 -16.50
CA GLN A 118 8.83 -9.87 -15.95
C GLN A 118 8.07 -11.17 -16.30
N LYS A 119 6.75 -11.08 -16.43
CA LYS A 119 5.85 -12.20 -16.76
C LYS A 119 4.99 -11.82 -17.95
N PRO A 120 5.55 -11.86 -19.18
CA PRO A 120 4.79 -11.53 -20.38
C PRO A 120 3.59 -12.46 -20.54
N GLU A 121 2.44 -11.89 -20.93
CA GLU A 121 1.19 -12.64 -21.12
C GLU A 121 1.17 -13.44 -22.43
N PHE A 122 1.97 -13.03 -23.42
CA PHE A 122 1.98 -13.64 -24.75
C PHE A 122 3.24 -14.48 -25.01
N PRO A 123 3.11 -15.68 -25.60
CA PRO A 123 4.26 -16.48 -26.01
C PRO A 123 5.09 -15.73 -27.08
N GLY A 124 6.36 -15.47 -26.78
CA GLY A 124 7.31 -14.83 -27.70
C GLY A 124 7.76 -13.43 -27.29
N ASP A 125 7.11 -12.81 -26.31
CA ASP A 125 7.59 -11.56 -25.74
C ASP A 125 8.81 -11.81 -24.82
N PRO A 126 9.83 -10.94 -24.86
CA PRO A 126 11.02 -11.11 -24.04
C PRO A 126 10.68 -10.91 -22.56
N VAL A 127 11.13 -11.83 -21.71
CA VAL A 127 11.13 -11.66 -20.26
C VAL A 127 12.18 -10.62 -19.92
N ILE A 128 11.76 -9.47 -19.41
CA ILE A 128 12.65 -8.37 -19.04
C ILE A 128 12.55 -8.15 -17.54
N ASP A 129 13.64 -8.41 -16.82
CA ASP A 129 13.76 -7.95 -15.45
C ASP A 129 14.20 -6.48 -15.42
N VAL A 130 13.23 -5.59 -15.26
CA VAL A 130 13.43 -4.14 -15.19
C VAL A 130 14.39 -3.69 -14.09
N PHE A 131 14.64 -4.52 -13.06
CA PHE A 131 15.55 -4.21 -11.95
C PHE A 131 16.98 -4.70 -12.20
N ASP A 132 17.22 -5.52 -13.23
CA ASP A 132 18.56 -5.99 -13.58
C ASP A 132 19.43 -4.80 -14.06
N PRO A 133 20.58 -4.52 -13.41
CA PRO A 133 21.51 -3.49 -13.85
C PRO A 133 22.13 -3.71 -15.23
N TRP A 134 22.28 -4.97 -15.67
CA TRP A 134 22.96 -5.31 -16.92
C TRP A 134 21.99 -5.53 -18.08
N ASN A 135 20.96 -6.37 -17.89
CA ASN A 135 20.00 -6.72 -18.95
C ASN A 135 18.58 -6.20 -18.72
N GLY A 136 18.37 -5.32 -17.74
CA GLY A 136 17.07 -4.70 -17.54
C GLY A 136 16.73 -3.67 -18.62
N ALA A 137 15.73 -2.83 -18.37
CA ALA A 137 15.28 -1.85 -19.34
C ALA A 137 14.93 -0.51 -18.70
N ASP A 138 15.09 0.55 -19.48
CA ASP A 138 14.65 1.89 -19.09
C ASP A 138 13.12 1.97 -19.20
N PHE A 139 12.50 2.70 -18.29
CA PHE A 139 11.06 2.94 -18.26
C PHE A 139 10.75 4.34 -18.76
N ILE A 140 9.97 4.41 -19.84
CA ILE A 140 9.52 5.67 -20.42
C ILE A 140 8.23 6.07 -19.70
N LEU A 141 8.36 6.98 -18.74
CA LEU A 141 7.26 7.51 -17.95
C LEU A 141 6.57 8.62 -18.73
N LYS A 142 5.32 8.36 -19.16
CA LYS A 142 4.45 9.34 -19.81
C LYS A 142 3.21 9.54 -18.95
N ILE A 143 3.09 10.73 -18.41
CA ILE A 143 1.98 11.11 -17.54
C ILE A 143 1.12 12.13 -18.27
N TYR A 144 -0.19 12.00 -18.19
CA TYR A 144 -1.12 13.04 -18.64
C TYR A 144 -2.36 13.09 -17.75
N LYS A 145 -3.02 14.25 -17.73
CA LYS A 145 -4.33 14.41 -17.11
C LYS A 145 -5.42 14.14 -18.15
N ASP A 146 -6.40 13.31 -17.80
CA ASP A 146 -7.60 13.12 -18.61
C ASP A 146 -8.55 14.33 -18.50
N GLU A 147 -9.65 14.31 -19.26
CA GLU A 147 -10.69 15.35 -19.27
C GLU A 147 -11.32 15.57 -17.88
N ASN A 148 -11.27 14.55 -17.02
CA ASN A 148 -11.78 14.58 -15.65
C ASN A 148 -10.72 15.01 -14.63
N GLY A 149 -9.51 15.36 -15.08
CA GLY A 149 -8.40 15.80 -14.23
C GLY A 149 -7.65 14.67 -13.53
N ASN A 150 -7.93 13.39 -13.83
CA ASN A 150 -7.21 12.26 -13.27
C ASN A 150 -5.89 12.05 -13.98
N VAL A 151 -4.86 11.70 -13.20
CA VAL A 151 -3.53 11.39 -13.73
C VAL A 151 -3.52 9.95 -14.25
N LYS A 152 -3.11 9.77 -15.51
CA LYS A 152 -3.00 8.48 -16.20
C LYS A 152 -1.57 8.20 -16.65
N TYR A 153 -1.26 6.91 -16.77
CA TYR A 153 0.08 6.36 -17.07
C TYR A 153 0.09 5.33 -18.20
N ASP A 154 -1.06 5.04 -18.79
CA ASP A 154 -1.31 4.04 -19.84
C ASP A 154 -0.43 4.18 -21.08
N LYS A 155 0.12 5.37 -21.34
CA LYS A 155 1.07 5.60 -22.44
C LYS A 155 2.53 5.31 -22.07
N SER A 156 2.80 5.01 -20.81
CA SER A 156 4.14 4.63 -20.35
C SER A 156 4.49 3.24 -20.86
N ALA A 157 5.77 2.95 -21.04
CA ALA A 157 6.22 1.66 -21.54
C ALA A 157 7.64 1.35 -21.09
N VAL A 158 7.95 0.06 -21.02
CA VAL A 158 9.32 -0.42 -20.86
C VAL A 158 10.01 -0.35 -22.23
N ALA A 159 11.20 0.24 -22.27
CA ALA A 159 12.01 0.34 -23.48
C ALA A 159 12.68 -1.01 -23.80
N ALA A 160 13.45 -1.06 -24.89
CA ALA A 160 14.28 -2.23 -25.17
C ALA A 160 15.33 -2.46 -24.06
N PRO A 161 15.77 -3.71 -23.84
CA PRO A 161 16.82 -4.02 -22.87
C PRO A 161 18.09 -3.19 -23.10
N SER A 162 18.62 -2.66 -22.01
CA SER A 162 19.82 -1.82 -22.00
C SER A 162 20.55 -1.93 -20.66
N SER A 163 21.88 -1.79 -20.68
CA SER A 163 22.66 -1.73 -19.45
C SER A 163 22.51 -0.37 -18.76
N LEU A 164 22.49 -0.37 -17.42
CA LEU A 164 22.46 0.85 -16.60
C LEU A 164 23.69 1.74 -16.87
N ALA A 165 24.87 1.16 -17.03
CA ALA A 165 26.08 1.89 -17.40
C ALA A 165 26.98 1.06 -18.34
N SER A 166 27.99 1.70 -18.93
CA SER A 166 28.91 1.04 -19.86
C SER A 166 29.88 0.07 -19.19
N ASN A 167 30.02 0.12 -17.86
CA ASN A 167 30.93 -0.72 -17.09
C ASN A 167 30.38 -1.00 -15.68
N ASP A 168 30.90 -2.04 -15.05
CA ASP A 168 30.47 -2.48 -13.71
C ASP A 168 30.75 -1.42 -12.64
N ALA A 169 31.85 -0.67 -12.76
CA ALA A 169 32.19 0.40 -11.83
C ALA A 169 31.16 1.53 -11.82
N GLY A 170 30.59 1.85 -12.98
CA GLY A 170 29.51 2.84 -13.11
C GLY A 170 28.19 2.33 -12.52
N ILE A 171 27.90 1.04 -12.70
CA ILE A 171 26.73 0.39 -12.09
C ILE A 171 26.84 0.46 -10.56
N GLU A 172 28.00 0.10 -10.01
CA GLU A 172 28.25 0.12 -8.57
C GLU A 172 28.18 1.54 -8.00
N ALA A 173 28.73 2.53 -8.70
CA ALA A 173 28.64 3.94 -8.30
C ALA A 173 27.20 4.48 -8.25
N ILE A 174 26.33 4.05 -9.18
CA ILE A 174 24.91 4.41 -9.16
C ILE A 174 24.19 3.66 -8.05
N TRP A 175 24.46 2.36 -7.90
CA TRP A 175 23.83 1.52 -6.89
C TRP A 175 24.14 1.98 -5.46
N ASN A 176 25.36 2.45 -5.20
CA ASN A 176 25.74 3.01 -3.90
C ASN A 176 25.01 4.32 -3.54
N GLN A 177 24.36 4.98 -4.49
CA GLN A 177 23.51 6.15 -4.25
C GLN A 177 22.05 5.77 -3.95
N ALA A 178 21.71 4.48 -3.97
CA ALA A 178 20.36 4.01 -3.67
C ALA A 178 19.95 4.32 -2.22
N HIS A 179 18.74 4.83 -2.06
CA HIS A 179 18.19 5.21 -0.76
C HIS A 179 17.62 4.01 -0.01
N ASN A 180 17.62 4.07 1.33
CA ASN A 180 16.98 3.05 2.15
C ASN A 180 15.45 3.22 2.12
N LEU A 181 14.77 2.41 1.31
CA LEU A 181 13.31 2.41 1.22
C LEU A 181 12.60 1.90 2.50
N GLY A 182 13.32 1.24 3.41
CA GLY A 182 12.77 0.66 4.64
C GLY A 182 12.28 1.73 5.61
N GLU A 183 12.76 2.96 5.48
CA GLU A 183 12.29 4.10 6.25
C GLU A 183 10.80 4.40 6.03
N PHE A 184 10.25 4.06 4.86
CA PHE A 184 8.82 4.24 4.57
C PHE A 184 7.92 3.24 5.28
N ILE A 185 8.46 2.08 5.65
CA ILE A 185 7.75 1.04 6.42
C ILE A 185 8.28 0.92 7.84
N ALA A 186 9.03 1.91 8.33
CA ALA A 186 9.49 1.93 9.71
C ALA A 186 8.28 1.92 10.66
N PRO A 187 8.24 1.05 11.69
CA PRO A 187 7.12 1.00 12.64
C PRO A 187 6.81 2.34 13.31
N SER A 188 7.81 3.21 13.45
CA SER A 188 7.67 4.57 13.99
C SER A 188 6.82 5.52 13.13
N ARG A 189 6.60 5.20 11.85
CA ARG A 189 5.71 5.95 10.95
C ARG A 189 4.24 5.56 11.10
N PHE A 190 3.97 4.44 11.77
CA PHE A 190 2.61 3.94 11.99
C PHE A 190 2.16 4.30 13.40
N LYS A 191 0.95 4.85 13.49
CA LYS A 191 0.29 5.09 14.78
C LYS A 191 -0.24 3.78 15.33
N SER A 192 -0.38 3.72 16.65
CA SER A 192 -1.02 2.59 17.31
C SER A 192 -2.50 2.47 16.90
N SER A 193 -3.03 1.25 16.94
CA SER A 193 -4.44 1.00 16.57
C SER A 193 -5.42 1.79 17.44
N ASP A 194 -5.08 2.06 18.71
CA ASP A 194 -5.91 2.85 19.62
C ASP A 194 -5.94 4.35 19.27
N GLU A 195 -4.79 4.91 18.88
CA GLU A 195 -4.72 6.29 18.39
C GLU A 195 -5.49 6.46 17.08
N LEU A 196 -5.36 5.49 16.17
CA LEU A 196 -6.09 5.48 14.90
C LEU A 196 -7.60 5.37 15.12
N ARG A 197 -8.04 4.52 16.05
CA ARG A 197 -9.46 4.36 16.41
C ARG A 197 -10.03 5.65 17.01
N THR A 198 -9.30 6.27 17.93
CA THR A 198 -9.69 7.55 18.53
C THR A 198 -9.84 8.64 17.46
N LYS A 199 -8.84 8.75 16.57
CA LYS A 199 -8.89 9.71 15.46
C LYS A 199 -10.04 9.40 14.49
N LEU A 200 -10.30 8.13 14.19
CA LEU A 200 -11.41 7.71 13.35
C LEU A 200 -12.74 8.16 13.95
N HIS A 201 -12.99 7.90 15.23
CA HIS A 201 -14.23 8.34 15.89
C HIS A 201 -14.38 9.86 15.90
N GLN A 202 -13.28 10.59 16.11
CA GLN A 202 -13.28 12.05 16.07
C GLN A 202 -13.62 12.62 14.67
N VAL A 203 -13.13 11.95 13.62
CA VAL A 203 -13.38 12.33 12.22
C VAL A 203 -14.79 11.96 11.80
N LEU A 204 -15.28 10.77 12.18
CA LEU A 204 -16.62 10.31 11.84
C LEU A 204 -17.72 10.97 12.69
N GLY A 205 -17.35 11.66 13.78
CA GLY A 205 -18.32 12.23 14.71
C GLY A 205 -19.05 11.19 15.56
N THR A 206 -18.62 9.92 15.50
CA THR A 206 -19.14 8.81 16.30
C THR A 206 -18.51 8.78 17.68
N ALA A 207 -18.22 9.94 18.28
CA ALA A 207 -17.68 9.99 19.62
C ALA A 207 -18.63 9.21 20.53
N SER A 208 -18.19 8.01 20.95
CA SER A 208 -18.82 7.31 22.05
C SER A 208 -18.84 8.31 23.20
N THR A 209 -20.04 8.72 23.59
CA THR A 209 -20.32 8.95 24.99
C THR A 209 -19.75 7.73 25.72
N SER A 210 -18.60 7.92 26.37
CA SER A 210 -18.12 6.98 27.35
C SER A 210 -19.26 6.81 28.34
N SER A 211 -19.92 5.66 28.23
CA SER A 211 -20.98 5.23 29.13
C SER A 211 -20.49 5.48 30.56
N GLY A 212 -21.29 6.23 31.31
CA GLY A 212 -20.91 6.73 32.62
C GLY A 212 -20.37 5.61 33.50
N ARG A 213 -19.09 5.70 33.84
CA ARG A 213 -18.55 5.01 35.01
C ARG A 213 -19.08 5.76 36.23
N ALA A 214 -20.35 5.54 36.57
CA ALA A 214 -20.90 5.91 37.87
C ALA A 214 -20.23 5.00 38.89
N ALA A 215 -19.21 5.55 39.57
CA ALA A 215 -18.68 4.99 40.79
C ALA A 215 -19.80 5.00 41.84
N ILE A 216 -20.30 3.82 42.21
CA ILE A 216 -21.12 3.64 43.42
C ILE A 216 -20.22 3.01 44.48
N THR A 217 -20.15 3.75 45.58
CA THR A 217 -19.42 3.58 46.83
C THR A 217 -19.75 2.29 47.58
N LYS A 218 -18.75 1.78 48.31
CA LYS A 218 -18.83 0.65 49.24
C LYS A 218 -19.84 0.86 50.37
N SER A 219 -20.62 -0.18 50.68
CA SER A 219 -21.07 -0.55 52.04
C SER A 219 -21.66 -1.97 52.06
N GLU A 220 -21.11 -2.84 52.91
CA GLU A 220 -21.56 -4.20 53.33
C GLU A 220 -22.77 -4.16 54.31
N PRO A 221 -23.34 -5.31 54.79
CA PRO A 221 -23.62 -6.62 54.16
C PRO A 221 -25.04 -7.22 54.48
N ALA A 222 -25.52 -8.14 53.60
CA ALA A 222 -26.37 -9.36 53.79
C ALA A 222 -27.72 -9.32 54.59
N PRO A 223 -28.68 -10.29 54.42
CA PRO A 223 -28.55 -11.64 53.83
C PRO A 223 -29.68 -12.19 52.90
N SER A 224 -29.24 -13.09 51.99
CA SER A 224 -29.74 -14.42 51.55
C SER A 224 -31.16 -14.72 50.97
N ILE A 225 -31.12 -15.71 50.06
CA ILE A 225 -32.14 -16.61 49.45
C ILE A 225 -32.58 -16.17 48.03
N GLY A 226 -32.46 -16.93 46.93
CA GLY A 226 -31.92 -18.26 46.63
C GLY A 226 -32.14 -18.62 45.14
N GLN A 227 -31.38 -19.61 44.62
CA GLN A 227 -31.50 -20.32 43.31
C GLN A 227 -31.20 -19.49 42.03
N VAL A 228 -30.49 -19.94 40.98
CA VAL A 228 -30.39 -21.25 40.29
C VAL A 228 -28.99 -21.39 39.62
N THR A 229 -28.56 -22.64 39.51
CA THR A 229 -27.34 -23.26 38.92
C THR A 229 -26.87 -22.83 37.51
N GLN A 230 -25.55 -22.93 37.31
CA GLN A 230 -24.73 -22.67 36.11
C GLN A 230 -24.59 -23.86 35.13
N GLU A 231 -24.70 -23.53 33.82
CA GLU A 231 -23.77 -23.83 32.69
C GLU A 231 -23.59 -25.26 32.09
N PRO A 232 -23.00 -25.42 30.86
CA PRO A 232 -22.63 -24.46 29.79
C PRO A 232 -23.04 -24.88 28.34
N ILE A 233 -23.10 -23.92 27.39
CA ILE A 233 -23.20 -24.19 25.94
C ILE A 233 -21.80 -24.10 25.31
N SER A 234 -21.39 -25.20 24.67
CA SER A 234 -20.13 -25.34 23.92
C SER A 234 -20.08 -24.44 22.68
N LYS A 235 -18.95 -23.73 22.53
CA LYS A 235 -18.53 -23.06 21.30
C LYS A 235 -18.17 -24.10 20.23
N LYS A 236 -18.76 -23.98 19.04
CA LYS A 236 -18.17 -24.46 17.79
C LYS A 236 -18.11 -23.30 16.80
N THR A 237 -16.90 -22.82 16.57
CA THR A 237 -16.50 -21.94 15.47
C THR A 237 -16.51 -22.75 14.17
N ALA A 238 -17.20 -22.23 13.15
CA ALA A 238 -17.08 -22.67 11.76
C ALA A 238 -16.22 -21.66 10.99
N PRO A 239 -15.46 -22.09 9.96
CA PRO A 239 -14.49 -21.25 9.28
C PRO A 239 -15.18 -20.25 8.34
N VAL A 240 -14.64 -19.03 8.32
CA VAL A 240 -14.98 -17.96 7.37
C VAL A 240 -14.46 -18.35 6.00
N ASN A 241 -15.37 -18.47 5.03
CA ASN A 241 -15.06 -18.68 3.63
C ASN A 241 -14.98 -17.29 2.96
N THR A 242 -13.76 -16.80 2.72
CA THR A 242 -13.51 -15.60 1.92
C THR A 242 -13.51 -15.98 0.45
N GLY A 243 -14.64 -15.75 -0.23
CA GLY A 243 -14.69 -15.75 -1.69
C GLY A 243 -14.12 -14.44 -2.22
N ASP A 244 -12.87 -14.50 -2.68
CA ASP A 244 -12.22 -13.72 -3.75
C ASP A 244 -10.70 -13.86 -3.55
N GLU A 245 -10.19 -15.08 -3.79
CA GLU A 245 -8.79 -15.48 -3.56
C GLU A 245 -7.99 -15.70 -4.87
N GLU A 246 -8.29 -14.98 -5.95
CA GLU A 246 -7.53 -15.14 -7.21
C GLU A 246 -6.52 -14.03 -7.51
N ASP A 247 -6.44 -12.97 -6.70
CA ASP A 247 -5.53 -11.83 -6.95
C ASP A 247 -4.69 -11.41 -5.72
N ASP A 248 -4.31 -12.36 -4.84
CA ASP A 248 -3.31 -12.08 -3.80
C ASP A 248 -1.88 -12.44 -4.28
N PRO A 249 -1.03 -11.46 -4.60
CA PRO A 249 0.36 -11.71 -5.00
C PRO A 249 1.20 -12.41 -3.92
N LEU A 250 0.74 -12.49 -2.66
CA LEU A 250 1.40 -13.30 -1.62
C LEU A 250 1.25 -14.82 -1.86
N LYS A 251 0.14 -15.28 -2.44
CA LYS A 251 -0.02 -16.71 -2.78
C LYS A 251 0.93 -17.14 -3.90
N MET A 252 1.23 -16.23 -4.83
CA MET A 252 2.18 -16.49 -5.92
C MET A 252 3.64 -16.69 -5.44
N PHE A 253 3.99 -16.16 -4.26
CA PHE A 253 5.30 -16.38 -3.64
C PHE A 253 5.34 -17.67 -2.80
N GLU A 254 4.23 -18.05 -2.16
CA GLU A 254 4.17 -19.33 -1.44
C GLU A 254 4.28 -20.54 -2.38
N ASP A 255 3.75 -20.46 -3.59
CA ASP A 255 3.86 -21.54 -4.58
C ASP A 255 5.28 -21.67 -5.16
N LEU A 256 6.05 -20.58 -5.19
CA LEU A 256 7.47 -20.62 -5.59
C LEU A 256 8.39 -21.17 -4.49
N ALA A 257 8.01 -21.03 -3.22
CA ALA A 257 8.79 -21.55 -2.09
C ALA A 257 8.48 -23.01 -1.72
N LYS A 258 7.41 -23.59 -2.27
CA LYS A 258 7.00 -24.99 -2.05
C LYS A 258 7.36 -25.93 -3.21
N GLY A 259 8.03 -25.40 -4.25
CA GLY A 259 8.55 -26.17 -5.38
C GLY A 259 10.04 -26.48 -5.23
N ASP A 260 10.37 -27.33 -4.25
CA ASP A 260 11.58 -28.18 -4.22
C ASP A 260 11.26 -29.47 -3.46
#